data_AF-A0A7C4T9L4-F1
#
_entry.id   AF-A0A7C4T9L4-F1
#
_cell.length_a   1.000
_cell.length_b   1.000
_cell.length_c   1.000
_cell.angle_alpha   90.00
_cell.angle_beta   90.00
_cell.angle_gamma   90.00
#
_symmetry.space_group_name_H-M   'P 1'
#
loop_
_entity.id
_entity.type
_entity.pdbx_description
1 polymer ?
#
loop_
_entity_poly.entity_id
_entity_poly.type
_entity_poly.pdbx_seq_one_letter_code
_entity_poly.pdbx_strand_id
1 'polypeptide(L)'
;MNIAFLLENSAKRHPEKVALVFEDKKFTYEQLNDLASRFAKGLKKLGLKKGDLVVLMMQNSPEFIVAYYAIARLGCVVIPVNFLFKVHELSHIINDASFVSCGYYYDYDTYFCPSNQKTWL
;
A
#
# COMPACT_ATOMS: atom_id res chain seq x y z
N MET A 1 -3.26 16.05 -9.95
CA MET A 1 -3.27 16.11 -8.47
C MET A 1 -3.90 14.82 -7.97
N ASN A 2 -3.30 14.10 -7.02
CA ASN A 2 -3.84 12.83 -6.50
C ASN A 2 -3.84 12.83 -4.96
N ILE A 3 -4.37 11.76 -4.35
CA ILE A 3 -4.51 11.66 -2.89
C ILE A 3 -3.17 11.69 -2.14
N ALA A 4 -2.09 11.19 -2.74
CA ALA A 4 -0.76 11.22 -2.12
C ALA A 4 -0.22 12.65 -1.97
N PHE A 5 -0.56 13.55 -2.90
CA PHE A 5 -0.23 14.97 -2.79
C PHE A 5 -0.92 15.63 -1.58
N LEU A 6 -2.16 15.24 -1.27
CA LEU A 6 -2.86 15.75 -0.09
C LEU A 6 -2.21 15.27 1.22
N LEU A 7 -1.73 14.02 1.26
CA LEU A 7 -0.95 13.52 2.39
C LEU A 7 0.35 14.31 2.58
N GLU A 8 1.11 14.52 1.51
CA GLU A 8 2.37 15.27 1.56
C GLU A 8 2.15 16.72 2.06
N ASN A 9 1.12 17.40 1.56
CA ASN A 9 0.78 18.75 2.01
C ASN A 9 0.30 18.79 3.46
N SER A 10 -0.44 17.78 3.91
CA SER A 10 -0.87 17.69 5.31
C SER A 10 0.31 17.40 6.24
N ALA A 11 1.25 16.53 5.83
CA ALA A 11 2.49 16.28 6.56
C ALA A 11 3.36 17.54 6.70
N LYS A 12 3.46 18.37 5.65
CA LYS A 12 4.18 19.66 5.73
C LYS A 12 3.51 20.67 6.66
N ARG A 13 2.18 20.72 6.68
CA ARG A 13 1.42 21.72 7.47
C ARG A 13 1.22 21.31 8.93
N HIS A 14 1.08 20.01 9.18
CA HIS A 14 0.69 19.47 10.48
C HIS A 14 1.45 18.16 10.80
N PRO A 15 2.79 18.18 10.86
CA PRO A 15 3.62 16.98 10.94
C PRO A 15 3.30 16.11 12.16
N GLU A 16 3.06 16.72 13.32
CA GLU A 16 2.82 16.02 14.59
C GLU A 16 1.36 15.64 14.83
N LYS A 17 0.41 16.08 13.98
CA LYS A 17 -1.00 15.68 14.15
C LYS A 17 -1.15 14.21 13.81
N VAL A 18 -1.94 13.50 14.61
CA VAL A 18 -2.29 12.10 14.37
C VAL A 18 -3.10 11.98 13.08
N ALA A 19 -2.64 11.15 12.15
CA ALA A 19 -3.26 10.88 10.87
C ALA A 19 -3.97 9.52 10.84
N LEU A 20 -3.46 8.55 11.59
CA LEU A 20 -3.99 7.20 11.66
C LEU A 20 -3.88 6.66 13.09
N VAL A 21 -4.95 6.02 13.56
CA VAL A 21 -4.98 5.27 14.82
C VAL A 21 -5.36 3.84 14.49
N PHE A 22 -4.60 2.90 15.02
CA PHE A 22 -4.86 1.48 14.88
C PHE A 22 -4.50 0.80 16.19
N GLU A 23 -5.51 0.24 16.85
CA GLU A 23 -5.39 -0.26 18.23
C GLU A 23 -4.73 0.81 19.12
N ASP A 24 -3.67 0.46 19.84
CA ASP A 24 -2.93 1.36 20.72
C ASP A 24 -1.87 2.19 19.98
N LYS A 25 -1.66 1.94 18.68
CA LYS A 25 -0.67 2.64 17.86
C LYS A 25 -1.27 3.89 17.21
N LYS A 26 -0.51 4.98 17.23
CA LYS A 26 -0.84 6.23 16.55
C LYS A 26 0.29 6.60 15.60
N PHE A 27 -0.07 7.03 14.40
CA PHE A 27 0.86 7.50 13.39
C PHE A 27 0.54 8.97 13.10
N THR A 28 1.56 9.82 13.17
CA THR A 28 1.44 11.22 12.77
C THR A 28 1.41 11.35 11.25
N TYR A 29 1.00 12.51 10.73
CA TYR A 29 1.04 12.78 9.29
C TYR A 29 2.47 12.66 8.73
N GLU A 30 3.48 13.12 9.46
CA GLU A 30 4.88 12.98 9.06
C GLU A 30 5.29 11.52 8.98
N GLN A 31 5.03 10.73 10.02
CA GLN A 31 5.36 9.30 10.05
C GLN A 31 4.66 8.54 8.92
N LEU A 32 3.36 8.78 8.72
CA LEU A 32 2.61 8.12 7.65
C LEU A 32 3.15 8.48 6.26
N ASN A 33 3.48 9.76 6.04
CA ASN A 33 4.07 10.23 4.80
C ASN A 33 5.44 9.61 4.54
N ASP A 34 6.28 9.48 5.56
CA ASP A 34 7.62 8.90 5.43
C ASP A 34 7.57 7.40 5.14
N LEU A 35 6.69 6.68 5.82
CA LEU A 35 6.43 5.26 5.55
C LEU A 35 5.95 5.05 4.11
N ALA A 36 4.96 5.83 3.66
CA ALA A 36 4.48 5.76 2.29
C ALA A 36 5.56 6.14 1.27
N SER A 37 6.42 7.12 1.58
CA SER A 37 7.54 7.53 0.73
C SER A 37 8.57 6.41 0.58
N ARG A 38 8.92 5.75 1.69
CA ARG A 38 9.87 4.64 1.71
C ARG A 38 9.33 3.44 0.95
N PHE A 39 8.06 3.10 1.16
CA PHE A 39 7.43 1.99 0.46
C PHE A 39 7.31 2.26 -1.05
N ALA A 40 6.93 3.48 -1.45
CA ALA A 40 6.90 3.89 -2.86
C ALA A 40 8.27 3.75 -3.55
N LYS A 41 9.37 4.11 -2.86
CA LYS A 41 10.73 3.89 -3.39
C LYS A 41 11.03 2.42 -3.62
N GLY A 42 10.57 1.53 -2.73
CA GLY A 42 10.67 0.07 -2.90
C GLY A 42 9.90 -0.39 -4.14
N LEU A 43 8.62 -0.04 -4.21
CA LEU A 43 7.74 -0.36 -5.33
C LEU A 43 8.28 0.13 -6.69
N LYS A 44 8.86 1.34 -6.74
CA LYS A 44 9.49 1.87 -7.95
C LYS A 44 10.68 1.02 -8.43
N LYS A 45 11.47 0.45 -7.50
CA LYS A 45 12.60 -0.43 -7.85
C LYS A 45 12.15 -1.75 -8.48
N LEU A 46 10.90 -2.15 -8.25
CA LEU A 46 10.29 -3.33 -8.88
C LEU A 46 9.77 -3.06 -10.29
N GLY A 47 9.91 -1.83 -10.79
CA GLY A 47 9.55 -1.49 -12.17
C GLY A 47 8.15 -0.90 -12.34
N LEU A 48 7.41 -0.65 -11.26
CA LEU A 48 6.11 0.03 -11.32
C LEU A 48 6.23 1.42 -11.95
N LYS A 49 5.35 1.68 -12.92
CA LYS A 49 5.25 2.92 -13.69
C LYS A 49 3.92 3.61 -13.44
N LYS A 50 3.92 4.92 -13.69
CA LYS A 50 2.70 5.73 -13.64
C LYS A 50 1.64 5.15 -14.59
N GLY A 51 0.42 4.98 -14.09
CA GLY A 51 -0.69 4.39 -14.83
C GLY A 51 -0.85 2.88 -14.62
N ASP A 52 0.15 2.18 -14.06
CA ASP A 52 0.02 0.75 -13.77
C ASP A 52 -1.13 0.50 -12.80
N LEU A 53 -1.91 -0.54 -13.07
CA LEU A 53 -2.92 -1.05 -12.16
C LEU A 53 -2.24 -1.90 -11.08
N VAL A 54 -2.44 -1.54 -9.81
CA VAL A 54 -1.88 -2.26 -8.67
C VAL A 54 -2.99 -2.73 -7.76
N VAL A 55 -3.19 -4.04 -7.73
CA VAL A 55 -4.12 -4.66 -6.80
C VAL A 55 -3.53 -4.62 -5.40
N LEU A 56 -4.30 -4.10 -4.45
CA LEU A 56 -3.97 -4.04 -3.05
C LEU A 56 -4.88 -5.00 -2.28
N MET A 57 -4.35 -6.16 -1.94
CA MET A 57 -5.08 -7.24 -1.28
C MET A 57 -4.48 -7.52 0.10
N MET A 58 -5.00 -6.83 1.12
CA MET A 58 -4.51 -6.93 2.49
C MET A 58 -5.68 -6.82 3.49
N GLN A 59 -5.44 -7.26 4.71
CA GLN A 59 -6.35 -6.99 5.83
C GLN A 59 -6.36 -5.50 6.19
N ASN A 60 -7.37 -5.07 6.95
CA ASN A 60 -7.39 -3.72 7.51
C ASN A 60 -6.27 -3.58 8.55
N SER A 61 -5.17 -2.96 8.14
CA SER A 61 -4.00 -2.70 8.96
C SER A 61 -3.35 -1.36 8.58
N PRO A 62 -2.45 -0.81 9.38
CA PRO A 62 -1.74 0.42 9.02
C PRO A 62 -0.96 0.30 7.71
N GLU A 63 -0.45 -0.89 7.41
CA GLU A 63 0.28 -1.19 6.19
C GLU A 63 -0.60 -1.07 4.94
N PHE A 64 -1.90 -1.38 5.03
CA PHE A 64 -2.84 -1.15 3.92
C PHE A 64 -2.86 0.35 3.54
N ILE A 65 -2.94 1.23 4.53
CA ILE A 65 -2.98 2.69 4.30
C ILE A 65 -1.62 3.17 3.76
N VAL A 66 -0.51 2.68 4.31
CA VAL A 66 0.84 2.99 3.79
C VAL A 66 0.98 2.56 2.33
N ALA A 67 0.57 1.34 1.99
CA ALA A 67 0.64 0.80 0.64
C ALA A 67 -0.25 1.59 -0.33
N TYR A 68 -1.48 1.92 0.08
CA TYR A 68 -2.40 2.74 -0.71
C TYR A 68 -1.77 4.09 -1.10
N TYR A 69 -1.22 4.81 -0.12
CA TYR A 69 -0.57 6.10 -0.40
C TYR A 69 0.72 5.97 -1.20
N ALA A 70 1.48 4.90 -1.00
CA ALA A 70 2.70 4.66 -1.76
C ALA A 70 2.43 4.38 -3.25
N ILE A 71 1.45 3.52 -3.56
CA ILE A 71 1.03 3.22 -4.92
C ILE A 71 0.49 4.49 -5.58
N ALA A 72 -0.39 5.22 -4.88
CA ALA A 72 -0.90 6.50 -5.38
C ALA A 72 0.23 7.51 -5.64
N ARG A 73 1.27 7.56 -4.78
CA ARG A 73 2.44 8.44 -4.95
C ARG A 73 3.22 8.15 -6.23
N LEU A 74 3.29 6.88 -6.65
CA LEU A 74 3.92 6.51 -7.93
C LEU A 74 3.08 6.91 -9.15
N GLY A 75 1.85 7.37 -8.93
CA GLY A 75 0.89 7.66 -9.98
C GLY A 75 0.29 6.40 -10.60
N CYS A 76 0.40 5.27 -9.90
CA CYS A 76 -0.29 4.03 -10.21
C CYS A 76 -1.75 4.10 -9.74
N VAL A 77 -2.60 3.22 -10.26
CA VAL A 77 -4.01 3.10 -9.87
C VAL A 77 -4.13 2.00 -8.82
N VAL A 78 -4.66 2.33 -7.64
CA VAL A 78 -4.90 1.34 -6.58
C VAL A 78 -6.23 0.64 -6.84
N ILE A 79 -6.21 -0.70 -6.85
CA ILE A 79 -7.41 -1.54 -6.90
C ILE A 79 -7.50 -2.29 -5.57
N PRO A 80 -8.24 -1.77 -4.57
CA PRO A 80 -8.42 -2.46 -3.30
C PRO A 80 -9.29 -3.70 -3.52
N VAL A 81 -8.78 -4.85 -3.12
CA VAL A 81 -9.48 -6.15 -3.24
C VAL A 81 -9.62 -6.77 -1.86
N ASN A 82 -10.80 -7.33 -1.58
CA ASN A 82 -11.03 -8.05 -0.34
C ASN A 82 -10.09 -9.26 -0.26
N PHE A 83 -9.28 -9.32 0.80
CA PHE A 83 -8.32 -10.39 1.05
C PHE A 83 -8.96 -11.77 1.26
N LEU A 84 -10.28 -11.83 1.47
CA LEU A 84 -11.04 -13.08 1.62
C LEU A 84 -11.44 -13.71 0.28
N PHE A 85 -11.30 -13.00 -0.85
CA PHE A 85 -11.64 -13.55 -2.15
C PHE A 85 -10.61 -14.60 -2.59
N LYS A 86 -11.12 -15.68 -3.20
CA LYS A 86 -10.29 -16.73 -3.77
C LYS A 86 -9.77 -16.29 -5.14
N VAL A 87 -8.58 -16.76 -5.50
CA VAL A 87 -7.91 -16.40 -6.77
C VAL A 87 -8.79 -16.62 -8.00
N HIS A 88 -9.60 -17.68 -8.04
CA HIS A 88 -10.48 -17.94 -9.18
C HIS A 88 -11.59 -16.87 -9.33
N GLU A 89 -12.04 -16.25 -8.23
CA GLU A 89 -13.01 -15.16 -8.22
C GLU A 89 -12.38 -13.84 -8.72
N LEU A 90 -11.05 -13.75 -8.68
CA LEU A 90 -10.27 -12.58 -9.10
C LEU A 90 -9.65 -12.74 -10.48
N SER A 91 -9.85 -13.88 -11.15
CA SER A 91 -9.23 -14.22 -12.43
C SER A 91 -9.44 -13.16 -13.53
N HIS A 92 -10.59 -12.49 -13.53
CA HIS A 92 -10.89 -11.39 -14.45
C HIS A 92 -10.12 -10.08 -14.15
N ILE A 93 -9.67 -9.88 -12.91
CA ILE A 93 -8.90 -8.70 -12.46
C ILE A 93 -7.40 -8.98 -12.55
N ILE A 94 -6.99 -10.23 -12.37
CA ILE A 94 -5.59 -10.63 -12.22
C ILE A 94 -4.78 -10.49 -13.51
N ASN A 95 -5.38 -10.75 -14.67
CA ASN A 95 -4.61 -10.82 -15.93
C ASN A 95 -4.01 -9.48 -16.38
N ASP A 96 -4.53 -8.36 -15.90
CA ASP A 96 -4.17 -7.02 -16.41
C ASP A 96 -3.42 -6.15 -15.38
N ALA A 97 -3.10 -6.67 -14.18
CA ALA A 97 -2.63 -5.85 -13.06
C ALA A 97 -1.40 -6.41 -12.33
N SER A 98 -0.57 -5.49 -11.81
CA SER A 98 0.48 -5.80 -10.83
C SER A 98 -0.15 -6.01 -9.43
N PHE A 99 0.49 -6.79 -8.56
CA PHE A 99 -0.07 -7.15 -7.24
C PHE A 99 0.81 -6.71 -6.07
N VAL A 100 0.16 -6.15 -5.05
CA VAL A 100 0.69 -5.93 -3.72
C VAL A 100 -0.25 -6.63 -2.73
N SER A 101 0.27 -7.61 -2.00
CA SER A 101 -0.50 -8.36 -1.00
C SER A 101 0.26 -8.47 0.32
N CYS A 102 -0.49 -8.74 1.39
CA CYS A 102 0.04 -9.02 2.71
C CYS A 102 -0.86 -10.08 3.35
N GLY A 103 -0.38 -11.33 3.40
CA GLY A 103 -1.16 -12.46 3.89
C GLY A 103 -0.31 -13.71 4.14
N TYR A 104 -0.73 -14.48 5.15
CA TYR A 104 -0.03 -15.60 5.77
C TYR A 104 -0.35 -17.00 5.20
N TYR A 105 -1.10 -17.11 4.09
CA TYR A 105 -1.55 -18.43 3.64
C TYR A 105 -1.65 -18.58 2.11
N TYR A 106 -1.09 -19.71 1.67
CA TYR A 106 -1.08 -20.33 0.33
C TYR A 106 -0.29 -19.60 -0.78
N ASP A 107 0.99 -19.98 -0.82
CA ASP A 107 1.67 -20.51 -2.01
C ASP A 107 1.20 -19.95 -3.36
N TYR A 108 1.81 -18.86 -3.86
CA TYR A 108 2.02 -18.56 -5.29
C TYR A 108 3.12 -17.47 -5.43
N ASP A 109 4.07 -17.68 -6.34
CA ASP A 109 5.36 -16.99 -6.52
C ASP A 109 5.33 -15.52 -7.00
N THR A 110 4.34 -14.69 -6.63
CA THR A 110 4.31 -13.28 -7.13
C THR A 110 3.79 -12.24 -6.14
N TYR A 111 3.92 -12.50 -4.83
CA TYR A 111 3.49 -11.58 -3.78
C TYR A 111 4.67 -10.80 -3.21
N PHE A 112 4.63 -9.46 -3.32
CA PHE A 112 5.71 -8.62 -2.80
C PHE A 112 5.54 -8.34 -1.30
N CYS A 113 6.29 -9.11 -0.51
CA CYS A 113 6.59 -8.92 0.89
C CYS A 113 8.09 -8.51 0.98
N PRO A 114 8.48 -7.22 1.10
CA PRO A 114 9.89 -6.76 1.08
C PRO A 114 10.89 -7.32 2.13
N SER A 115 10.49 -8.25 2.99
CA SER A 115 11.22 -8.84 4.12
C SER A 115 10.33 -9.91 4.75
N ASN A 116 10.87 -11.04 5.16
CA ASN A 116 10.12 -12.14 5.76
C ASN A 116 9.58 -11.81 7.19
N GLN A 117 9.20 -10.56 7.46
CA GLN A 117 8.72 -10.04 8.74
C GLN A 117 7.20 -9.91 8.78
N LYS A 118 6.69 -10.13 9.99
CA LYS A 118 5.27 -10.33 10.31
C LYS A 118 4.40 -9.07 10.14
N THR A 119 5.02 -7.89 10.18
CA THR A 119 4.44 -6.56 9.98
C THR A 119 5.57 -5.62 9.50
N TRP A 120 5.26 -4.60 8.71
CA TRP A 120 6.25 -3.63 8.16
C TRP A 120 6.44 -2.41 9.07
N LEU A 121 5.82 -2.46 10.26
CA LEU A 121 5.66 -1.42 11.28
C LEU A 121 5.70 -2.02 12.68
#